data_AF-A0A2D9RY24-F1
#
_entry.id   AF-A0A2D9RY24-F1
#
_cell.length_a   1.000
_cell.length_b   1.000
_cell.length_c   1.000
_cell.angle_alpha   90.00
_cell.angle_beta   90.00
_cell.angle_gamma   90.00
#
_symmetry.space_group_name_H-M   'P 1'
#
loop_
_entity.id
_entity.type
_entity.pdbx_description
1 polymer ?
#
loop_
_entity_poly.entity_id
_entity_poly.type
_entity_poly.pdbx_seq_one_letter_code
_entity_poly.pdbx_strand_id
1 'polypeptide(L)' 'MSKPEKKVSKKTSIDLDEDTLRLLAELQKGFGVSTNAAVYKKALKLAYYMVNAADKDHGVVVENARNHQKERLILNS' A
#
# COMPACT_ATOMS: atom_id res chain seq x y z
N MET A 1 -8.73 12.50 38.94
CA MET A 1 -7.53 12.55 38.07
C MET A 1 -7.49 11.26 37.26
N SER A 2 -7.84 11.33 35.97
CA SER A 2 -7.84 10.16 35.07
C SER A 2 -6.42 9.87 34.61
N LYS A 3 -5.98 8.60 34.71
CA LYS A 3 -4.65 8.16 34.24
C LYS A 3 -4.54 8.37 32.72
N PRO A 4 -3.38 8.79 32.20
CA PRO A 4 -3.19 8.92 30.76
C PRO A 4 -3.27 7.52 30.11
N GLU A 5 -4.20 7.37 29.17
CA GLU A 5 -4.33 6.14 28.38
C GLU A 5 -3.03 5.90 27.61
N LYS A 6 -2.36 4.78 27.90
CA LYS A 6 -1.15 4.36 27.21
C LYS A 6 -1.52 4.08 25.76
N LYS A 7 -1.07 4.93 24.84
CA LYS A 7 -1.31 4.77 23.39
C LYS A 7 -0.71 3.43 22.96
N VAL A 8 -1.54 2.40 22.80
CA VAL A 8 -1.10 1.08 22.36
C VAL A 8 -0.68 1.21 20.89
N SER A 9 0.63 1.30 20.65
CA SER A 9 1.19 1.28 19.31
C SER A 9 0.99 -0.13 18.74
N LYS A 10 -0.09 -0.33 17.97
CA LYS A 10 -0.27 -1.56 17.18
C LYS A 10 0.88 -1.67 16.18
N LYS A 11 1.64 -2.75 16.25
CA LYS A 11 2.68 -3.07 15.27
C LYS A 11 2.13 -4.14 14.33
N THR A 12 2.22 -3.88 13.04
CA THR A 12 1.93 -4.87 11.99
C THR A 12 3.26 -5.43 11.51
N SER A 13 3.42 -6.74 11.54
CA SER A 13 4.57 -7.44 10.99
C SER A 13 4.18 -8.07 9.66
N ILE A 14 5.07 -8.03 8.68
CA ILE A 14 4.91 -8.65 7.36
C ILE A 14 6.21 -9.41 7.09
N ASP A 15 6.11 -10.69 6.79
CA ASP A 15 7.25 -11.50 6.37
C ASP A 15 7.55 -11.23 4.90
N LEU A 16 8.81 -10.95 4.59
CA LEU A 16 9.28 -10.54 3.27
C LEU A 16 10.52 -11.36 2.91
N ASP A 17 10.63 -11.77 1.66
CA ASP A 17 11.86 -12.34 1.13
C ASP A 17 12.93 -11.26 0.88
N GLU A 18 14.16 -11.71 0.62
CA GLU A 18 15.31 -10.82 0.42
C GLU A 18 15.15 -9.90 -0.80
N ASP A 19 14.53 -10.41 -1.88
CA ASP A 19 14.33 -9.64 -3.11
C ASP A 19 13.33 -8.51 -2.88
N THR A 20 12.24 -8.77 -2.15
CA THR A 20 11.27 -7.77 -1.75
C THR A 20 11.87 -6.72 -0.82
N LEU A 21 12.76 -7.13 0.10
CA LEU A 21 13.50 -6.18 0.94
C LEU A 21 14.43 -5.27 0.13
N ARG A 22 15.09 -5.79 -0.92
CA ARG A 22 15.91 -4.98 -1.84
C ARG A 22 15.07 -3.97 -2.60
N LEU A 23 13.94 -4.40 -3.15
CA LEU A 23 13.00 -3.49 -3.85
C LEU A 23 12.48 -2.39 -2.91
N LEU A 24 12.19 -2.72 -1.66
CA LEU A 24 11.78 -1.72 -0.66
C LEU A 24 12.88 -0.68 -0.42
N ALA A 25 14.15 -1.07 -0.38
CA ALA A 25 15.26 -0.13 -0.22
C ALA A 25 15.38 0.82 -1.43
N GLU A 26 15.17 0.33 -2.64
CA GLU A 26 15.13 1.17 -3.84
C GLU A 26 13.96 2.15 -3.80
N LEU A 27 12.77 1.68 -3.40
CA LEU A 27 11.59 2.52 -3.24
C LEU A 27 11.74 3.56 -2.12
N GLN A 28 12.43 3.23 -1.03
CA GLN A 28 12.77 4.19 0.02
C GLN A 28 13.57 5.36 -0.56
N LYS A 29 14.60 5.06 -1.35
CA LYS A 29 15.41 6.08 -2.05
C LYS A 29 14.57 6.88 -3.05
N GLY A 30 13.79 6.19 -3.89
CA GLY A 30 12.93 6.84 -4.91
C GLY A 30 11.86 7.75 -4.31
N PHE A 31 11.29 7.39 -3.17
CA PHE A 31 10.28 8.19 -2.48
C PHE A 31 10.84 9.20 -1.47
N GLY A 32 12.16 9.19 -1.23
CA GLY A 32 12.82 10.05 -0.25
C GLY A 32 12.40 9.78 1.19
N VAL A 33 12.21 8.51 1.56
CA VAL A 33 11.77 8.11 2.91
C VAL A 33 12.74 7.12 3.54
N SER A 34 12.80 7.11 4.87
CA SER A 34 13.74 6.28 5.63
C SER A 34 13.12 5.01 6.23
N THR A 35 11.83 4.74 5.98
CA THR A 35 11.14 3.59 6.59
C THR A 35 10.27 2.84 5.60
N ASN A 36 10.22 1.50 5.72
CA ASN A 36 9.33 0.64 4.93
C ASN A 36 7.86 1.04 5.12
N ALA A 37 7.47 1.40 6.34
CA ALA A 37 6.11 1.88 6.64
C ALA A 37 5.74 3.13 5.83
N ALA A 38 6.68 4.06 5.61
CA ALA A 38 6.44 5.24 4.79
C ALA A 38 6.32 4.89 3.30
N VAL A 39 7.09 3.90 2.82
CA VAL A 39 6.95 3.37 1.46
C VAL A 39 5.54 2.81 1.24
N TYR A 40 5.08 1.92 2.14
CA TYR A 40 3.73 1.35 2.04
C TYR A 40 2.64 2.41 2.06
N LYS A 41 2.74 3.41 2.95
CA LYS A 41 1.77 4.51 3.01
C LYS A 41 1.73 5.31 1.71
N LYS A 42 2.89 5.60 1.09
CA LYS A 42 2.94 6.32 -0.18
C LYS A 42 2.38 5.48 -1.33
N ALA A 43 2.73 4.20 -1.39
CA ALA A 43 2.22 3.27 -2.40
C ALA A 43 0.68 3.13 -2.32
N LEU A 44 0.14 2.96 -1.10
CA LEU A 44 -1.31 2.90 -0.88
C LEU A 44 -2.01 4.21 -1.25
N LYS A 45 -1.41 5.36 -0.90
CA LYS A 45 -1.95 6.67 -1.26
C LYS A 45 -1.95 6.88 -2.78
N LEU A 46 -0.89 6.45 -3.47
CA LEU A 46 -0.82 6.47 -4.93
C LEU A 46 -1.92 5.59 -5.54
N ALA A 47 -2.04 4.35 -5.08
CA ALA A 47 -3.09 3.44 -5.53
C ALA A 47 -4.50 4.02 -5.30
N TYR A 48 -4.75 4.62 -4.14
CA TYR A 48 -6.01 5.30 -3.82
C TYR A 48 -6.30 6.45 -4.80
N TYR A 49 -5.33 7.33 -5.06
CA TYR A 49 -5.53 8.41 -6.04
C TYR A 49 -5.71 7.88 -7.45
N MET A 50 -4.94 6.88 -7.86
CA MET A 50 -5.10 6.26 -9.18
C MET A 50 -6.50 5.68 -9.33
N VAL A 51 -7.02 4.95 -8.33
CA VAL A 51 -8.37 4.38 -8.39
C VAL A 51 -9.45 5.46 -8.47
N ASN A 52 -9.32 6.54 -7.70
CA ASN A 52 -10.33 7.60 -7.60
C ASN A 52 -10.25 8.68 -8.69
N ALA A 53 -9.06 8.95 -9.23
CA ALA A 53 -8.84 9.93 -10.28
C ALA A 53 -8.78 9.30 -11.68
N ALA A 54 -8.62 7.97 -11.78
CA ALA A 54 -8.69 7.30 -13.06
C ALA A 54 -10.10 7.44 -13.65
N ASP A 55 -10.16 8.00 -14.85
CA ASP A 55 -11.29 7.81 -15.75
C ASP A 55 -11.55 6.31 -16.00
N LYS A 56 -12.63 5.93 -16.69
CA LYS A 56 -13.02 4.52 -16.90
C LYS A 56 -11.87 3.62 -17.39
N ASP A 57 -10.87 4.18 -18.09
CA ASP A 57 -9.77 3.45 -18.72
C ASP A 57 -8.46 3.33 -17.90
N HIS A 58 -8.32 3.99 -16.73
CA HIS A 58 -7.03 4.07 -16.02
C HIS A 58 -7.01 3.37 -14.63
N GLY A 59 -8.02 2.55 -14.35
CA GLY A 59 -8.16 1.88 -13.04
C GLY A 59 -7.20 0.71 -12.83
N VAL A 60 -6.89 0.40 -11.56
CA VAL A 60 -6.26 -0.88 -11.20
C VAL A 60 -7.28 -2.00 -11.41
N VAL A 61 -6.96 -2.95 -12.28
CA VAL A 61 -7.81 -4.11 -12.59
C VAL A 61 -7.14 -5.36 -12.05
N VAL A 62 -7.88 -6.16 -11.29
CA VAL A 62 -7.47 -7.51 -10.92
C VAL A 62 -8.04 -8.45 -11.96
N GLU A 63 -7.16 -9.21 -12.62
CA GLU A 63 -7.57 -10.25 -13.55
C GLU A 63 -7.66 -11.58 -12.80
N ASN A 64 -8.82 -12.23 -12.88
CA ASN A 64 -9.01 -13.55 -12.32
C ASN A 64 -8.34 -14.60 -13.22
N ALA A 65 -7.33 -15.29 -12.66
CA ALA A 65 -6.53 -16.28 -13.39
C ALA A 65 -7.32 -17.47 -13.95
N ARG A 66 -8.54 -17.74 -13.45
CA ARG A 66 -9.35 -18.90 -13.88
C ARG A 66 -10.25 -18.62 -15.07
N ASN A 67 -10.72 -17.38 -15.22
CA ASN A 67 -11.71 -17.01 -16.24
C ASN A 67 -11.35 -15.73 -17.00
N HIS A 68 -10.18 -15.15 -16.75
CA HIS A 68 -9.69 -13.89 -17.33
C HIS A 68 -10.61 -12.69 -17.14
N GLN A 69 -11.54 -12.78 -16.18
CA GLN A 69 -12.44 -11.70 -15.85
C GLN A 69 -11.64 -10.58 -15.17
N LYS A 70 -11.75 -9.36 -15.70
CA LYS A 70 -11.09 -8.17 -15.16
C LYS A 70 -12.09 -7.41 -14.30
N GLU A 71 -11.78 -7.28 -13.01
CA GLU A 71 -12.58 -6.51 -12.06
C GLU A 71 -11.80 -5.28 -11.61
N ARG A 72 -12.45 -4.11 -11.66
CA ARG A 72 -11.83 -2.86 -11.20
C ARG A 72 -11.73 -2.91 -9.67
N LEU A 73 -10.52 -2.78 -9.14
CA LEU A 73 -10.29 -2.71 -7.71
C LEU A 73 -10.72 -1.33 -7.21
N ILE A 74 -11.81 -1.28 -6.45
CA ILE A 74 -12.26 -0.06 -5.78
C ILE A 74 -11.71 -0.07 -4.35
N LEU A 75 -10.75 0.81 -4.06
CA LEU A 75 -10.18 1.00 -2.73
C LEU A 75 -10.99 2.05 -1.98
N ASN A 76 -12.06 1.62 -1.30
CA ASN A 76 -12.84 2.48 -0.42
C ASN A 76 -12.16 2.62 0.95
N SER A 77 -12.06 3.85 1.44
CA SER A 77 -11.54 4.24 2.76
C SER A 77 -12.55 4.05 3.87
#